data_AF-A0A8X6ST20-F1
#
_entry.id   AF-A0A8X6ST20-F1
#
_cell.length_a   1.000
_cell.length_b   1.000
_cell.length_c   1.000
_cell.angle_alpha   90.00
_cell.angle_beta   90.00
_cell.angle_gamma   90.00
#
_symmetry.space_group_name_H-M   'P 1'
#
loop_
_entity.id
_entity.type
_entity.pdbx_description
1 polymer ?
#
loop_
_entity_poly.entity_id
_entity_poly.type
_entity_poly.pdbx_seq_one_letter_code
_entity_poly.pdbx_strand_id
1 'polypeptide(L)'
;MHSLKTLTGHVPLVQFPSSARITIRSNFIFLELQNLNSPPQLNTIWSKFTNNLASTENLYLHTARSTSEIENEVRDLTSEILTANGNASKPVTHSEVPFVQGELKHLFKERNRARKIWQFTRHSQDKNALNRLQNAIKRKVNLYRQQVWEDHLTSLDTEDGSLWGTAKAFRRKAAPISALNGPTGTALSDTHKTELIAQSLESQFQLNDIQNPHKDEYITNTVDAYFTANTNNTDQLPPALPSEIISYIKKIKIRKSPGRDIKTSTPSLRISMNT
;
A
#
# COMPACT_ATOMS: atom_id res chain seq x y z
N MET A 1 -42.32 -47.15 -28.85
CA MET A 1 -40.87 -47.01 -29.13
C MET A 1 -40.43 -45.63 -28.67
N HIS A 2 -39.95 -45.49 -27.44
CA HIS A 2 -39.42 -44.21 -26.93
C HIS A 2 -37.92 -44.16 -27.16
N SER A 3 -37.48 -43.22 -28.00
CA SER A 3 -36.08 -42.98 -28.34
C SER A 3 -35.41 -42.17 -27.22
N LEU A 4 -34.44 -42.77 -26.54
CA LEU A 4 -33.53 -42.07 -25.62
C LEU A 4 -32.54 -41.24 -26.44
N LYS A 5 -32.54 -39.91 -26.26
CA LYS A 5 -31.47 -39.03 -26.74
C LYS A 5 -30.44 -38.89 -25.64
N THR A 6 -29.24 -39.42 -25.88
CA THR A 6 -28.04 -39.25 -25.06
C THR A 6 -27.59 -37.78 -25.07
N LEU A 7 -27.61 -37.12 -23.92
CA LEU A 7 -27.03 -35.79 -23.69
C LEU A 7 -25.52 -35.91 -23.50
N THR A 8 -24.75 -35.87 -24.59
CA THR A 8 -23.32 -35.54 -24.54
C THR A 8 -23.18 -34.03 -24.44
N GLY A 9 -23.28 -33.50 -23.23
CA GLY A 9 -23.04 -32.09 -22.94
C GLY A 9 -21.55 -31.81 -22.84
N HIS A 10 -20.96 -31.25 -23.90
CA HIS A 10 -19.66 -30.59 -23.82
C HIS A 10 -19.83 -29.35 -22.93
N VAL A 11 -19.27 -29.36 -21.73
CA VAL A 11 -19.31 -28.22 -20.79
C VAL A 11 -18.50 -27.08 -21.41
N PRO A 12 -19.12 -25.94 -21.76
CA PRO A 12 -18.37 -24.82 -22.32
C PRO A 12 -17.52 -24.18 -21.21
N LEU A 13 -16.28 -23.83 -21.54
CA LEU A 13 -15.41 -22.99 -20.73
C LEU A 13 -16.13 -21.66 -20.44
N VAL A 14 -16.65 -21.52 -19.22
CA VAL A 14 -17.27 -20.28 -18.75
C VAL A 14 -16.18 -19.22 -18.63
N GLN A 15 -16.17 -18.28 -19.57
CA GLN A 15 -15.28 -17.13 -19.52
C GLN A 15 -15.83 -16.13 -18.50
N PHE A 16 -15.27 -16.14 -17.30
CA PHE A 16 -15.71 -15.28 -16.20
C PHE A 16 -15.43 -13.80 -16.50
N PRO A 17 -16.35 -12.89 -16.10
CA PRO A 17 -16.16 -11.45 -16.30
C PRO A 17 -14.92 -10.97 -15.54
N SER A 18 -14.04 -10.25 -16.27
CA SER A 18 -12.76 -9.67 -15.82
C SER A 18 -12.85 -8.67 -14.65
N SER A 19 -14.00 -8.57 -13.96
CA SER A 19 -14.31 -7.48 -13.03
C SER A 19 -14.48 -7.88 -11.57
N ALA A 20 -14.19 -9.13 -11.20
CA ALA A 20 -13.92 -9.46 -9.79
C ALA A 20 -12.49 -9.00 -9.44
N ARG A 21 -12.29 -7.67 -9.35
CA ARG A 21 -11.07 -7.08 -8.83
C ARG A 21 -11.00 -7.30 -7.32
N ILE A 22 -10.64 -8.51 -6.88
CA ILE A 22 -9.96 -8.67 -5.60
C ILE A 22 -8.61 -7.99 -5.77
N THR A 23 -8.59 -6.70 -5.44
CA THR A 23 -7.39 -5.87 -5.52
C THR A 23 -6.51 -6.21 -4.32
N ILE A 24 -5.85 -7.37 -4.34
CA ILE A 24 -4.58 -7.49 -3.64
C ILE A 24 -3.62 -6.65 -4.48
N ARG A 25 -3.38 -5.43 -3.99
CA ARG A 25 -2.50 -4.43 -4.62
C ARG A 25 -1.23 -5.14 -5.09
N SER A 26 -0.87 -5.00 -6.37
CA SER A 26 0.39 -5.51 -6.93
C SER A 26 1.64 -5.06 -6.17
N ASN A 27 1.52 -4.01 -5.36
CA ASN A 27 2.56 -3.56 -4.42
C ASN A 27 2.78 -4.52 -3.24
N PHE A 28 1.79 -5.33 -2.85
CA PHE A 28 1.90 -6.26 -1.73
C PHE A 28 2.90 -7.39 -2.05
N ILE A 29 2.81 -7.97 -3.25
CA ILE A 29 3.71 -9.04 -3.72
C ILE A 29 5.14 -8.50 -3.97
N PHE A 30 5.29 -7.21 -4.30
CA PHE A 30 6.59 -6.62 -4.59
C PHE A 30 7.43 -6.35 -3.32
N LEU A 31 6.78 -6.06 -2.18
CA LEU A 31 7.44 -5.79 -0.90
C LEU A 31 7.92 -7.07 -0.19
N GLU A 32 7.19 -8.19 -0.30
CA GLU A 32 7.57 -9.44 0.37
C GLU A 32 8.87 -10.07 -0.17
N LEU A 33 9.21 -9.85 -1.45
CA LEU A 33 10.32 -10.55 -2.10
C LEU A 33 11.67 -9.83 -2.02
N GLN A 34 11.75 -8.65 -1.40
CA GLN A 34 13.00 -7.90 -1.22
C GLN A 34 13.78 -8.29 0.06
N ASN A 35 13.17 -9.09 0.94
CA ASN A 35 13.64 -9.32 2.31
C ASN A 35 14.41 -10.64 2.55
N LEU A 36 14.74 -11.41 1.50
CA LEU A 36 15.25 -12.78 1.67
C LEU A 36 16.64 -12.90 2.33
N ASN A 37 17.36 -11.79 2.53
CA ASN A 37 18.67 -11.77 3.21
C ASN A 37 18.72 -10.85 4.45
N SER A 38 17.56 -10.35 4.92
CA SER A 38 17.49 -9.56 6.14
C SER A 38 17.09 -10.44 7.33
N PRO A 39 17.56 -10.15 8.56
CA PRO A 39 17.10 -10.87 9.73
C PRO A 39 15.56 -10.87 9.78
N PRO A 40 14.93 -11.95 10.28
CA PRO A 40 13.49 -12.10 10.25
C PRO A 40 12.83 -10.86 10.85
N GLN A 41 11.91 -10.25 10.11
CA GLN A 41 11.17 -9.12 10.64
C GLN A 41 10.35 -9.61 11.83
N LEU A 42 10.68 -9.10 13.02
CA LEU A 42 9.97 -9.40 14.25
C LEU A 42 8.85 -8.38 14.44
N ASN A 43 7.66 -8.87 14.80
CA ASN A 43 6.57 -8.04 15.25
C ASN A 43 6.48 -8.15 16.78
N THR A 44 6.92 -7.10 17.46
CA THR A 44 6.87 -7.01 18.91
C THR A 44 5.48 -6.57 19.36
N ILE A 45 4.83 -7.40 20.17
CA ILE A 45 3.56 -7.04 20.81
C ILE A 45 3.89 -6.19 22.04
N TRP A 46 3.86 -4.86 21.86
CA TRP A 46 4.28 -3.91 22.91
C TRP A 46 3.57 -4.08 24.25
N SER A 47 2.28 -4.44 24.27
CA SER A 47 1.56 -4.70 25.53
C SER A 47 2.10 -5.92 26.29
N LYS A 48 2.56 -6.96 25.57
CA LYS A 48 3.22 -8.11 26.19
C LYS A 48 4.62 -7.76 26.67
N PHE A 49 5.34 -6.96 25.89
CA PHE A 49 6.66 -6.45 26.27
C PHE A 49 6.59 -5.64 27.57
N THR A 50 5.65 -4.70 27.66
CA THR A 50 5.46 -3.90 28.88
C THR A 50 5.03 -4.75 30.07
N ASN A 51 4.16 -5.74 29.86
CA ASN A 51 3.75 -6.64 30.94
C ASN A 51 4.90 -7.52 31.42
N ASN A 52 5.72 -8.04 30.51
CA ASN A 52 6.91 -8.83 30.85
C ASN A 52 7.94 -8.02 31.63
N LEU A 53 8.16 -6.76 31.26
CA LEU A 53 9.04 -5.83 32.01
C LEU A 53 8.44 -5.36 33.34
N ALA A 54 7.12 -5.31 33.46
CA ALA A 54 6.47 -4.95 34.72
C ALA A 54 6.42 -6.14 35.70
N SER A 55 6.46 -7.37 35.20
CA SER A 55 6.49 -8.60 36.01
C SER A 55 7.90 -9.00 36.48
N THR A 56 8.95 -8.38 35.97
CA THR A 56 10.32 -8.56 36.49
C THR A 56 10.47 -7.77 37.79
N GLU A 57 10.45 -8.48 38.92
CA GLU A 57 10.52 -7.93 40.28
C GLU A 57 11.87 -7.25 40.65
N ASN A 58 12.84 -7.20 39.72
CA ASN A 58 14.21 -6.74 40.00
C ASN A 58 14.50 -5.27 39.64
N LEU A 59 13.50 -4.44 39.27
CA LEU A 59 13.74 -3.01 39.00
C LEU A 59 13.87 -2.16 40.28
N TYR A 60 14.26 -2.76 41.40
CA TYR A 60 14.72 -1.99 42.56
C TYR A 60 16.11 -1.49 42.23
N LEU A 61 16.22 -0.21 41.87
CA LEU A 61 17.51 0.47 41.72
C LEU A 61 18.32 0.29 43.00
N HIS A 62 19.23 -0.68 43.01
CA HIS A 62 20.17 -0.86 44.10
C HIS A 62 21.11 0.34 44.10
N THR A 63 21.33 0.96 45.27
CA THR A 63 22.34 2.02 45.41
C THR A 63 23.73 1.41 45.23
N ALA A 64 24.21 1.36 43.98
CA ALA A 64 25.52 0.83 43.65
C ALA A 64 26.63 1.67 44.30
N ARG A 65 27.60 0.99 44.92
CA ARG A 65 28.72 1.62 45.66
C ARG A 65 30.06 1.45 44.95
N SER A 66 30.08 0.74 43.82
CA SER A 66 31.27 0.44 43.01
C SER A 66 30.99 0.49 41.51
N THR A 67 31.99 0.87 40.71
CA THR A 67 31.90 0.88 39.23
C THR A 67 31.60 -0.52 38.66
N SER A 68 32.11 -1.57 39.29
CA SER A 68 31.84 -2.96 38.90
C SER A 68 30.39 -3.39 39.14
N GLU A 69 29.73 -2.84 40.17
CA GLU A 69 28.32 -3.11 40.46
C GLU A 69 27.42 -2.43 39.43
N ILE A 70 27.78 -1.22 38.99
CA ILE A 70 27.07 -0.50 37.92
C ILE A 70 27.13 -1.27 36.61
N GLU A 71 28.30 -1.77 36.22
CA GLU A 71 28.45 -2.57 34.99
C GLU A 71 27.66 -3.87 35.03
N ASN A 72 27.59 -4.53 36.19
CA ASN A 72 26.77 -5.73 36.38
C ASN A 72 25.29 -5.42 36.26
N GLU A 73 24.82 -4.34 36.88
CA GLU A 73 23.42 -3.91 36.81
C GLU A 73 23.01 -3.55 35.38
N VAL A 74 23.88 -2.83 34.65
CA VAL A 74 23.64 -2.48 33.23
C VAL A 74 23.56 -3.75 32.38
N ARG A 75 24.45 -4.73 32.61
CA ARG A 75 24.44 -6.02 31.92
C ARG A 75 23.15 -6.80 32.20
N ASP A 76 22.72 -6.84 33.46
CA ASP A 76 21.53 -7.56 33.89
C ASP A 76 20.25 -6.90 33.33
N LEU A 77 20.13 -5.57 33.43
CA LEU A 77 19.05 -4.80 32.78
C LEU A 77 19.01 -5.02 31.27
N THR A 78 20.17 -5.01 30.61
CA THR A 78 20.24 -5.27 29.16
C THR A 78 19.76 -6.68 28.84
N SER A 79 20.11 -7.67 29.66
CA SER A 79 19.65 -9.05 29.48
C SER A 79 18.14 -9.20 29.69
N GLU A 80 17.55 -8.50 30.67
CA GLU A 80 16.11 -8.49 30.92
C GLU A 80 15.34 -7.84 29.78
N ILE A 81 15.82 -6.71 29.26
CA ILE A 81 15.21 -6.04 28.10
C ILE A 81 15.23 -6.96 26.87
N LEU A 82 16.37 -7.63 26.62
CA LEU A 82 16.51 -8.54 25.47
C LEU A 82 15.62 -9.78 25.60
N THR A 83 15.54 -10.37 26.80
CA THR A 83 14.68 -11.53 27.07
C THR A 83 13.20 -11.17 27.01
N ALA A 84 12.77 -10.05 27.60
CA ALA A 84 11.40 -9.54 27.51
C ALA A 84 11.00 -9.25 26.05
N ASN A 85 11.92 -8.67 25.26
CA ASN A 85 11.70 -8.41 23.84
C ASN A 85 11.59 -9.71 23.04
N GLY A 86 12.43 -10.70 23.29
CA GLY A 86 12.34 -12.03 22.67
C GLY A 86 11.00 -12.71 22.94
N ASN A 87 10.52 -12.67 24.19
CA ASN A 87 9.26 -13.27 24.60
C ASN A 87 8.02 -12.55 24.05
N ALA A 88 8.11 -11.24 23.83
CA ALA A 88 7.03 -10.43 23.29
C ALA A 88 7.02 -10.36 21.76
N SER A 89 8.11 -10.76 21.11
CA SER A 89 8.28 -10.72 19.67
C SER A 89 7.87 -12.03 19.02
N LYS A 90 7.19 -11.92 17.87
CA LYS A 90 6.89 -13.07 17.00
C LYS A 90 7.47 -12.81 15.61
N PRO A 91 8.02 -13.83 14.94
CA PRO A 91 8.38 -13.68 13.54
C PRO A 91 7.13 -13.30 12.74
N VAL A 92 7.25 -12.29 11.88
CA VAL A 92 6.21 -11.99 10.90
C VAL A 92 6.13 -13.18 9.97
N THR A 93 5.10 -14.00 10.14
CA THR A 93 4.74 -15.03 9.17
C THR A 93 4.18 -14.31 7.96
N HIS A 94 5.04 -14.05 6.98
CA HIS A 94 4.56 -13.87 5.63
C HIS A 94 3.86 -15.18 5.26
N SER A 95 2.58 -15.10 4.91
CA SER A 95 1.89 -16.20 4.26
C SER A 95 2.63 -16.44 2.95
N GLU A 96 3.68 -17.26 2.98
CA GLU A 96 4.33 -17.73 1.78
C GLU A 96 3.31 -18.57 1.04
N VAL A 97 2.64 -17.92 0.10
CA VAL A 97 1.74 -18.58 -0.82
C VAL A 97 2.58 -19.68 -1.51
N PRO A 98 2.30 -20.98 -1.28
CA PRO A 98 3.22 -22.06 -1.66
C PRO A 98 3.60 -22.06 -3.15
N PHE A 99 2.71 -21.56 -4.00
CA PHE A 99 2.90 -21.44 -5.45
C PHE A 99 3.89 -20.36 -5.90
N VAL A 100 4.21 -19.38 -5.05
CA VAL A 100 5.09 -18.25 -5.41
C VAL A 100 6.57 -18.69 -5.49
N GLN A 101 6.90 -19.90 -5.06
CA GLN A 101 8.26 -20.24 -4.62
C GLN A 101 9.31 -20.39 -5.73
N GLY A 102 8.95 -20.69 -6.99
CA GLY A 102 9.95 -20.99 -8.04
C GLY A 102 9.83 -20.15 -9.31
N GLU A 103 8.98 -20.59 -10.23
CA GLU A 103 8.87 -20.05 -11.58
C GLU A 103 8.49 -18.56 -11.60
N LEU A 104 7.58 -18.14 -10.71
CA LEU A 104 7.14 -16.75 -10.64
C LEU A 104 8.24 -15.83 -10.08
N LYS A 105 9.01 -16.29 -9.08
CA LYS A 105 10.22 -15.59 -8.59
C LYS A 105 11.23 -15.40 -9.73
N HIS A 106 11.46 -16.44 -10.54
CA HIS A 106 12.34 -16.35 -11.71
C HIS A 106 11.83 -15.32 -12.74
N LEU A 107 10.55 -15.39 -13.13
CA LEU A 107 9.93 -14.43 -14.04
C LEU A 107 10.02 -12.98 -13.53
N PHE A 108 9.87 -12.77 -12.22
CA PHE A 108 10.03 -11.45 -11.62
C PHE A 108 11.46 -10.91 -11.71
N LYS A 109 12.47 -11.77 -11.47
CA LYS A 109 13.89 -11.42 -11.64
C LYS A 109 14.18 -11.02 -13.09
N GLU A 110 13.75 -11.83 -14.05
CA GLU A 110 13.93 -11.55 -15.48
C GLU A 110 13.20 -10.27 -15.92
N ARG A 111 11.96 -10.06 -15.46
CA ARG A 111 11.22 -8.80 -15.70
C ARG A 111 11.94 -7.58 -15.14
N ASN A 112 12.56 -7.69 -13.97
CA ASN A 112 13.34 -6.61 -13.38
C ASN A 112 14.62 -6.34 -14.18
N ARG A 113 15.30 -7.39 -14.67
CA ARG A 113 16.45 -7.26 -15.57
C ARG A 113 16.06 -6.57 -16.87
N ALA A 114 15.00 -7.02 -17.53
CA ALA A 114 14.48 -6.39 -18.75
C ALA A 114 14.06 -4.93 -18.54
N ARG A 115 13.52 -4.59 -17.35
CA ARG A 115 13.22 -3.20 -17.00
C ARG A 115 14.48 -2.34 -16.96
N LYS A 116 15.55 -2.82 -16.30
CA LYS A 116 16.83 -2.10 -16.23
C LYS A 116 17.41 -1.86 -17.63
N ILE A 117 17.40 -2.89 -18.48
CA ILE A 117 17.87 -2.80 -19.86
C ILE A 117 17.07 -1.73 -20.62
N TRP A 118 15.74 -1.82 -20.64
CA TRP A 118 14.89 -0.83 -21.31
C TRP A 118 15.07 0.59 -20.78
N GLN A 119 15.28 0.77 -19.47
CA GLN A 119 15.52 2.09 -18.88
C GLN A 119 16.81 2.72 -19.39
N PHE A 120 17.85 1.90 -19.61
CA PHE A 120 19.14 2.32 -20.15
C PHE A 120 19.10 2.54 -21.67
N THR A 121 18.62 1.55 -22.43
CA THR A 121 18.67 1.56 -23.89
C THR A 121 17.57 2.39 -24.55
N ARG A 122 16.39 2.46 -23.93
CA ARG A 122 15.16 3.07 -24.47
C ARG A 122 14.71 2.51 -25.83
N HIS A 123 15.23 1.38 -26.28
CA HIS A 123 14.83 0.75 -27.54
C HIS A 123 13.47 0.03 -27.45
N SER A 124 12.75 0.01 -28.57
CA SER A 124 11.43 -0.63 -28.67
C SER A 124 11.49 -2.15 -28.49
N GLN A 125 12.57 -2.79 -28.93
CA GLN A 125 12.80 -4.23 -28.75
C GLN A 125 12.89 -4.61 -27.27
N ASP A 126 13.62 -3.84 -26.46
CA ASP A 126 13.74 -4.07 -25.02
C ASP A 126 12.42 -3.79 -24.29
N LYS A 127 11.66 -2.80 -24.76
CA LYS A 127 10.29 -2.57 -24.27
C LYS A 127 9.39 -3.76 -24.54
N ASN A 128 9.49 -4.36 -25.72
CA ASN A 128 8.73 -5.56 -26.09
C ASN A 128 9.11 -6.76 -25.21
N ALA A 129 10.41 -6.96 -24.94
CA ALA A 129 10.89 -7.99 -24.02
C ALA A 129 10.32 -7.81 -22.60
N LEU A 130 10.35 -6.58 -22.08
CA LEU A 130 9.74 -6.24 -20.80
C LEU A 130 8.23 -6.54 -20.78
N ASN A 131 7.49 -6.10 -21.81
CA ASN A 131 6.05 -6.30 -21.91
C ASN A 131 5.70 -7.80 -21.99
N ARG A 132 6.48 -8.61 -22.75
CA ARG A 132 6.32 -10.07 -22.83
C ARG A 132 6.43 -10.71 -21.44
N LEU A 133 7.46 -10.36 -20.67
CA LEU A 133 7.66 -10.87 -19.31
C LEU A 133 6.54 -10.41 -18.35
N GLN A 134 6.11 -9.15 -18.45
CA GLN A 134 4.96 -8.66 -17.68
C GLN A 134 3.68 -9.44 -18.00
N ASN A 135 3.42 -9.75 -19.26
CA ASN A 135 2.26 -10.54 -19.66
C ASN A 135 2.38 -12.01 -19.23
N ALA A 136 3.58 -12.59 -19.26
CA ALA A 136 3.83 -13.94 -18.72
C ALA A 136 3.50 -14.01 -17.22
N ILE A 137 3.97 -13.04 -16.44
CA ILE A 137 3.65 -12.91 -15.02
C ILE A 137 2.13 -12.78 -14.81
N LYS A 138 1.46 -11.88 -15.55
CA LYS A 138 0.00 -11.70 -15.44
C LYS A 138 -0.75 -13.00 -15.69
N ARG A 139 -0.38 -13.74 -16.74
CA ARG A 139 -1.00 -15.04 -17.07
C ARG A 139 -0.80 -16.05 -15.94
N LYS A 140 0.43 -16.22 -15.45
CA LYS A 140 0.74 -17.15 -14.35
C LYS A 140 0.01 -16.81 -13.05
N VAL A 141 -0.05 -15.52 -12.69
CA VAL A 141 -0.80 -15.05 -11.52
C VAL A 141 -2.30 -15.31 -11.68
N ASN A 142 -2.86 -15.11 -12.87
CA ASN A 142 -4.28 -15.37 -13.12
C ASN A 142 -4.61 -16.87 -13.06
N LEU A 143 -3.77 -17.73 -13.65
CA LEU A 143 -3.93 -19.18 -13.54
C LEU A 143 -3.92 -19.64 -12.08
N TYR A 144 -3.00 -19.10 -11.28
CA TYR A 144 -2.97 -19.39 -9.85
C TYR A 144 -4.25 -18.95 -9.13
N ARG A 145 -4.71 -17.72 -9.39
CA ARG A 145 -5.96 -17.22 -8.79
C ARG A 145 -7.16 -18.08 -9.18
N GLN A 146 -7.18 -18.56 -10.42
CA GLN A 146 -8.20 -19.46 -10.90
C GLN A 146 -8.14 -20.80 -10.14
N GLN A 147 -6.95 -21.40 -10.00
CA GLN A 147 -6.79 -22.65 -9.25
C GLN A 147 -7.24 -22.51 -7.79
N VAL A 148 -6.78 -21.47 -7.08
CA VAL A 148 -7.23 -21.19 -5.70
C VAL A 148 -8.75 -21.02 -5.62
N TRP A 149 -9.34 -20.40 -6.64
CA TRP A 149 -10.78 -20.20 -6.70
C TRP A 149 -11.52 -21.52 -6.96
N GLU A 150 -11.00 -22.36 -7.85
CA GLU A 150 -11.50 -23.72 -8.11
C GLU A 150 -11.42 -24.58 -6.84
N ASP A 151 -10.27 -24.61 -6.17
CA ASP A 151 -10.08 -25.31 -4.90
C ASP A 151 -11.09 -24.82 -3.85
N HIS A 152 -11.24 -23.49 -3.72
CA HIS A 152 -12.22 -22.89 -2.83
C HIS A 152 -13.65 -23.33 -3.18
N LEU A 153 -14.05 -23.32 -4.46
CA LEU A 153 -15.36 -23.78 -4.90
C LEU A 153 -15.57 -25.28 -4.59
N THR A 154 -14.56 -26.12 -4.73
CA THR A 154 -14.65 -27.56 -4.41
C THR A 154 -14.75 -27.81 -2.90
N SER A 155 -14.22 -26.90 -2.08
CA SER A 155 -14.28 -26.99 -0.61
C SER A 155 -15.61 -26.49 -0.02
N LEU A 156 -16.53 -25.97 -0.83
CA LEU A 156 -17.80 -25.44 -0.33
C LEU A 156 -18.74 -26.57 0.09
N ASP A 157 -19.45 -26.32 1.19
CA ASP A 157 -20.40 -27.26 1.77
C ASP A 157 -21.75 -26.58 2.04
N THR A 158 -22.82 -27.38 2.02
CA THR A 158 -24.19 -26.95 2.31
C THR A 158 -24.46 -26.84 3.80
N GLU A 159 -23.86 -27.70 4.63
CA GLU A 159 -24.13 -27.76 6.07
C GLU A 159 -23.50 -26.57 6.81
N ASP A 160 -22.26 -26.21 6.46
CA ASP A 160 -21.53 -25.09 7.08
C ASP A 160 -21.99 -23.70 6.60
N GLY A 161 -22.96 -23.64 5.66
CA GLY A 161 -23.48 -22.39 5.09
C GLY A 161 -22.50 -21.64 4.18
N SER A 162 -21.31 -22.21 3.91
CA SER A 162 -20.25 -21.61 3.08
C SER A 162 -20.69 -21.46 1.61
N LEU A 163 -21.41 -22.45 1.07
CA LEU A 163 -22.01 -22.37 -0.27
C LEU A 163 -23.01 -21.20 -0.39
N TRP A 164 -23.87 -21.03 0.61
CA TRP A 164 -24.83 -19.93 0.61
C TRP A 164 -24.16 -18.56 0.74
N GLY A 165 -23.15 -18.45 1.62
CA GLY A 165 -22.36 -17.23 1.79
C GLY A 165 -21.67 -16.79 0.50
N THR A 166 -21.07 -17.73 -0.22
CA THR A 166 -20.40 -17.48 -1.50
C THR A 166 -21.40 -17.14 -2.62
N ALA A 167 -22.50 -17.89 -2.75
CA ALA A 167 -23.56 -17.60 -3.71
C ALA A 167 -24.20 -16.21 -3.48
N LYS A 168 -24.40 -15.83 -2.21
CA LYS A 168 -24.90 -14.51 -1.83
C LYS A 168 -23.92 -13.40 -2.21
N ALA A 169 -22.60 -13.64 -2.09
CA ALA A 169 -21.58 -12.67 -2.51
C ALA A 169 -21.67 -12.36 -4.01
N PHE A 170 -21.94 -13.36 -4.87
CA PHE A 170 -22.15 -13.17 -6.31
C PHE A 170 -23.39 -12.34 -6.66
N ARG A 171 -24.41 -12.35 -5.79
CA ARG A 171 -25.63 -11.55 -5.97
C ARG A 171 -25.46 -10.08 -5.57
N ARG A 172 -24.33 -9.71 -4.95
CA ARG A 172 -24.07 -8.32 -4.57
C ARG A 172 -23.86 -7.49 -5.82
N LYS A 173 -24.84 -6.64 -6.12
CA LYS A 173 -24.69 -5.59 -7.14
C LYS A 173 -23.70 -4.55 -6.61
N ALA A 174 -22.80 -4.07 -7.48
CA ALA A 174 -21.99 -2.91 -7.15
C ALA A 174 -22.93 -1.74 -6.82
N ALA A 175 -22.53 -0.91 -5.85
CA ALA A 175 -23.27 0.31 -5.58
C ALA A 175 -23.30 1.14 -6.89
N PRO A 176 -24.48 1.63 -7.32
CA PRO A 176 -24.54 2.49 -8.49
C PRO A 176 -23.67 3.72 -8.27
N ILE A 177 -22.95 4.13 -9.30
CA ILE A 177 -22.22 5.41 -9.26
C ILE A 177 -23.26 6.51 -9.00
N SER A 178 -23.01 7.35 -8.00
CA SER A 178 -23.87 8.49 -7.69
C SER A 178 -24.09 9.38 -8.91
N ALA A 179 -25.18 10.13 -8.90
CA ALA A 179 -25.45 11.09 -9.96
C ALA A 179 -24.30 12.10 -10.09
N LEU A 180 -23.90 12.41 -11.32
CA LEU A 180 -22.88 13.41 -11.60
C LEU A 180 -23.55 14.72 -11.99
N ASN A 181 -23.11 15.83 -11.41
CA ASN A 181 -23.61 17.14 -11.82
C ASN A 181 -22.66 17.71 -12.89
N GLY A 182 -23.23 18.00 -14.05
CA GLY A 182 -22.55 18.66 -15.15
C GLY A 182 -23.17 20.02 -15.47
N PRO A 183 -22.55 20.79 -16.38
CA PRO A 183 -23.05 22.09 -16.81
C PRO A 183 -24.42 22.00 -17.50
N THR A 184 -24.74 20.87 -18.13
CA THR A 184 -26.02 20.60 -18.81
C THR A 184 -27.09 19.98 -17.90
N GLY A 185 -26.75 19.70 -16.63
CA GLY A 185 -27.65 19.09 -15.65
C GLY A 185 -27.08 17.84 -14.97
N THR A 186 -27.94 17.13 -14.25
CA THR A 186 -27.55 15.94 -13.46
C THR A 186 -27.63 14.67 -14.29
N ALA A 187 -26.51 13.96 -14.47
CA ALA A 187 -26.45 12.67 -15.14
C ALA A 187 -26.75 11.51 -14.19
N LEU A 188 -27.85 10.82 -14.47
CA LEU A 188 -28.33 9.65 -13.72
C LEU A 188 -27.96 8.33 -14.42
N SER A 189 -28.05 8.27 -15.75
CA SER A 189 -27.71 7.09 -16.55
C SER A 189 -26.19 6.97 -16.77
N ASP A 190 -25.72 5.74 -16.96
CA ASP A 190 -24.29 5.49 -17.20
C ASP A 190 -23.80 6.12 -18.49
N THR A 191 -24.62 6.13 -19.55
CA THR A 191 -24.31 6.80 -20.82
C THR A 191 -24.16 8.30 -20.67
N HIS A 192 -25.05 8.94 -19.90
CA HIS A 192 -24.98 10.37 -19.66
C HIS A 192 -23.79 10.71 -18.76
N LYS A 193 -23.46 9.86 -17.78
CA LYS A 193 -22.25 10.01 -16.95
C LYS A 193 -20.98 9.90 -17.77
N THR A 194 -20.90 8.94 -18.69
CA THR A 194 -19.72 8.80 -19.56
C THR A 194 -19.55 10.01 -20.45
N GLU A 195 -20.65 10.56 -20.98
CA GLU A 195 -20.62 11.76 -21.81
C GLU A 195 -20.17 12.99 -21.02
N LEU A 196 -20.72 13.21 -19.83
CA LEU A 196 -20.29 14.30 -18.95
C LEU A 196 -18.80 14.20 -18.59
N ILE A 197 -18.30 13.00 -18.32
CA ILE A 197 -16.88 12.79 -18.04
C ILE A 197 -16.05 13.09 -19.30
N ALA A 198 -16.50 12.65 -20.48
CA ALA A 198 -15.82 12.93 -21.74
C ALA A 198 -15.73 14.44 -22.02
N GLN A 199 -16.84 15.18 -21.88
CA GLN A 199 -16.89 16.64 -22.03
C GLN A 199 -16.00 17.36 -21.00
N SER A 200 -16.02 16.90 -19.74
CA SER A 200 -15.17 17.48 -18.69
C SER A 200 -13.68 17.26 -18.99
N LEU A 201 -13.29 16.09 -19.49
CA LEU A 201 -11.92 15.83 -19.90
C LEU A 201 -11.56 16.64 -21.14
N GLU A 202 -12.42 16.67 -22.15
CA GLU A 202 -12.22 17.45 -23.37
C GLU A 202 -11.91 18.91 -23.05
N SER A 203 -12.76 19.57 -22.25
CA SER A 203 -12.55 20.95 -21.81
C SER A 203 -11.24 21.17 -21.04
N GLN A 204 -10.80 20.21 -20.23
CA GLN A 204 -9.51 20.30 -19.52
C GLN A 204 -8.29 20.14 -20.44
N PHE A 205 -8.44 19.42 -21.55
CA PHE A 205 -7.36 19.16 -22.50
C PHE A 205 -7.38 20.10 -23.72
N GLN A 206 -8.15 21.18 -23.68
CA GLN A 206 -8.06 22.24 -24.68
C GLN A 206 -6.76 23.05 -24.52
N LEU A 207 -6.19 23.45 -25.65
CA LEU A 207 -5.06 24.37 -25.66
C LEU A 207 -5.48 25.67 -24.97
N ASN A 208 -4.67 26.12 -24.01
CA ASN A 208 -4.84 27.45 -23.46
C ASN A 208 -4.72 28.48 -24.58
N ASP A 209 -5.58 29.49 -24.58
CA ASP A 209 -5.41 30.66 -25.43
C ASP A 209 -4.14 31.41 -25.00
N ILE A 210 -3.05 31.19 -25.74
CA ILE A 210 -1.72 31.76 -25.53
C ILE A 210 -1.57 33.12 -26.24
N GLN A 211 -2.61 33.58 -26.94
CA GLN A 211 -2.60 34.79 -27.77
C GLN A 211 -3.46 35.89 -27.14
N ASN A 212 -3.65 35.87 -25.83
CA ASN A 212 -4.45 36.87 -25.11
C ASN A 212 -3.53 37.72 -24.20
N PRO A 213 -3.09 38.91 -24.68
CA PRO A 213 -2.19 39.79 -23.94
C PRO A 213 -2.73 40.19 -22.56
N HIS A 214 -4.05 40.33 -22.41
CA HIS A 214 -4.68 40.67 -21.14
C HIS A 214 -4.60 39.53 -20.12
N LYS A 215 -4.61 38.28 -20.59
CA LYS A 215 -4.50 37.10 -19.73
C LYS A 215 -3.07 36.91 -19.25
N ASP A 216 -2.10 37.15 -20.13
CA ASP A 216 -0.67 37.13 -19.78
C ASP A 216 -0.37 38.22 -18.76
N GLU A 217 -0.85 39.45 -18.99
CA GLU A 217 -0.73 40.57 -18.05
C GLU A 217 -1.38 40.27 -16.69
N TYR A 218 -2.58 39.67 -16.69
CA TYR A 218 -3.24 39.25 -15.45
C TYR A 218 -2.42 38.20 -14.69
N ILE A 219 -1.85 37.21 -15.39
CA ILE A 219 -1.03 36.16 -14.80
C ILE A 219 0.27 36.75 -14.24
N THR A 220 0.97 37.60 -14.99
CA THR A 220 2.19 38.27 -14.51
C THR A 220 1.89 39.13 -13.30
N ASN A 221 0.82 39.93 -13.34
CA ASN A 221 0.44 40.80 -12.23
C ASN A 221 0.05 40.01 -10.97
N THR A 222 -0.65 38.88 -11.12
CA THR A 222 -0.99 38.02 -9.96
C THR A 222 0.23 37.31 -9.38
N VAL A 223 1.15 36.85 -10.23
CA VAL A 223 2.41 36.23 -9.80
C VAL A 223 3.31 37.24 -9.12
N ASP A 224 3.48 38.43 -9.70
CA ASP A 224 4.28 39.51 -9.14
C ASP A 224 3.70 40.02 -7.83
N ALA A 225 2.37 40.17 -7.73
CA ALA A 225 1.68 40.50 -6.48
C ALA A 225 1.90 39.44 -5.39
N TYR A 226 1.88 38.16 -5.76
CA TYR A 226 2.15 37.07 -4.80
C TYR A 226 3.58 37.11 -4.27
N PHE A 227 4.57 37.33 -5.14
CA PHE A 227 5.97 37.42 -4.73
C PHE A 227 6.26 38.70 -3.93
N THR A 228 5.74 39.86 -4.34
CA THR A 228 5.91 41.12 -3.61
C THR A 228 5.22 41.14 -2.25
N ALA A 229 4.06 40.49 -2.12
CA ALA A 229 3.41 40.31 -0.81
C ALA A 229 4.21 39.42 0.15
N ASN A 230 4.96 38.44 -0.39
CA ASN A 230 5.77 37.51 0.39
C ASN A 230 7.19 38.00 0.69
N THR A 231 7.77 38.91 -0.11
CA THR A 231 9.13 39.45 0.13
C THR A 231 9.19 40.44 1.29
N ASN A 232 8.07 41.11 1.62
CA ASN A 232 8.04 42.10 2.72
C ASN A 232 7.93 41.47 4.12
N ASN A 233 7.93 40.13 4.24
CA ASN A 233 7.72 39.42 5.50
C ASN A 233 8.87 38.46 5.89
N THR A 234 10.01 38.48 5.19
CA THR A 234 11.08 37.50 5.44
C THR A 234 12.06 37.88 6.54
N ASP A 235 12.10 39.14 6.97
CA ASP A 235 13.32 39.59 7.65
C ASP A 235 13.29 39.51 9.18
N GLN A 236 12.15 39.22 9.81
CA GLN A 236 12.09 38.99 11.26
C GLN A 236 10.97 38.02 11.66
N LEU A 237 11.10 36.75 11.29
CA LEU A 237 10.35 35.72 12.01
C LEU A 237 11.01 35.52 13.38
N PRO A 238 10.27 35.64 14.51
CA PRO A 238 10.84 35.31 15.81
C PRO A 238 11.30 33.85 15.82
N PRO A 239 12.36 33.51 16.58
CA PRO A 239 12.76 32.11 16.76
C PRO A 239 11.55 31.28 17.21
N ALA A 240 11.29 30.17 16.51
CA ALA A 240 10.17 29.31 16.80
C ALA A 240 10.21 28.85 18.27
N LEU A 241 9.11 29.02 19.00
CA LEU A 241 9.05 28.55 20.38
C LEU A 241 9.02 27.01 20.42
N PRO A 242 9.65 26.38 21.42
CA PRO A 242 9.59 24.92 21.58
C PRO A 242 8.15 24.39 21.64
N SER A 243 7.23 25.13 22.26
CA SER A 243 5.80 24.79 22.32
C SER A 243 5.13 24.77 20.95
N GLU A 244 5.48 25.70 20.05
CA GLU A 244 4.97 25.74 18.68
C GLU A 244 5.46 24.54 17.88
N ILE A 245 6.74 24.20 18.00
CA ILE A 245 7.34 23.03 17.35
C ILE A 245 6.63 21.74 17.81
N ILE A 246 6.41 21.57 19.11
CA ILE A 246 5.68 20.42 19.67
C ILE A 246 4.24 20.36 19.11
N SER A 247 3.55 21.50 19.05
CA SER A 247 2.19 21.58 18.51
C SER A 247 2.14 21.18 17.03
N TYR A 248 3.17 21.53 16.25
CA TYR A 248 3.26 21.22 14.84
C TYR A 248 3.56 19.72 14.62
N ILE A 249 4.49 19.15 15.39
CA ILE A 249 4.78 17.70 15.37
C ILE A 249 3.53 16.87 15.71
N LYS A 250 2.68 17.35 16.62
CA LYS A 250 1.37 16.74 16.94
C LYS A 250 0.34 16.84 15.82
N LYS A 251 0.52 17.72 14.83
CA LYS A 251 -0.36 17.85 13.65
C LYS A 251 0.15 17.05 12.43
N ILE A 252 1.43 16.70 12.36
CA ILE A 252 1.99 15.94 11.24
C ILE A 252 1.35 14.55 11.13
N LYS A 253 0.84 14.21 9.94
CA LYS A 253 0.26 12.89 9.67
C LYS A 253 1.32 11.79 9.78
N ILE A 254 1.08 10.81 10.64
CA ILE A 254 1.96 9.65 10.84
C ILE A 254 1.99 8.80 9.55
N ARG A 255 3.11 8.11 9.28
CA ARG A 255 3.32 7.24 8.10
C ARG A 255 3.47 7.96 6.77
N LYS A 256 4.01 9.19 6.79
CA LYS A 256 4.54 9.83 5.59
C LYS A 256 5.79 9.06 5.12
N SER A 257 6.03 9.09 3.81
CA SER A 257 7.24 8.51 3.21
C SER A 257 8.50 9.10 3.85
N PRO A 258 9.55 8.30 4.06
CA PRO A 258 10.81 8.78 4.63
C PRO A 258 11.42 9.90 3.78
N GLY A 259 12.10 10.83 4.45
CA GLY A 259 12.92 11.83 3.80
C GLY A 259 14.19 11.25 3.16
N ARG A 260 15.03 12.12 2.59
CA ARG A 260 16.35 11.74 2.04
C ARG A 260 17.28 11.15 3.10
N ASP A 261 17.10 11.54 4.35
CA ASP A 261 17.77 11.01 5.54
C ASP A 261 17.20 9.65 6.02
N ILE A 262 16.23 9.07 5.28
CA ILE A 262 15.61 7.76 5.52
C ILE A 262 14.79 7.71 6.83
N LYS A 263 14.69 8.81 7.57
CA LYS A 263 13.88 8.89 8.78
C LYS A 263 12.40 9.03 8.42
N THR A 264 11.56 8.19 9.02
CA THR A 264 10.11 8.24 8.86
C THR A 264 9.46 9.01 10.00
N SER A 265 8.33 9.66 9.75
CA SER A 265 7.47 10.22 10.81
C SER A 265 6.83 9.05 11.58
N THR A 266 7.54 8.60 12.61
CA THR A 266 7.13 7.50 13.49
C THR A 266 6.35 8.03 14.70
N PRO A 267 5.44 7.21 15.27
CA PRO A 267 4.75 7.52 16.53
C PRO A 267 5.72 7.85 17.68
N SER A 268 6.92 7.26 17.67
CA SER A 268 7.95 7.38 18.70
C SER A 268 8.41 8.83 18.94
N LEU A 269 8.48 9.64 17.88
CA LEU A 269 8.85 11.07 17.99
C LEU A 269 7.80 11.91 18.74
N ARG A 270 6.54 11.47 18.80
CA ARG A 270 5.49 12.16 19.57
C ARG A 270 5.49 11.82 21.06
N ILE A 271 5.93 10.60 21.41
CA ILE A 271 5.87 10.10 22.79
C ILE A 271 7.02 10.67 23.63
N SER A 272 8.21 10.78 23.03
CA SER A 272 9.42 11.35 23.68
C SER A 272 9.33 12.83 24.06
N MET A 273 8.32 13.57 23.60
CA MET A 273 8.16 15.02 23.81
C MET A 273 7.06 15.36 24.83
N ASN A 274 6.41 14.36 25.44
CA ASN A 274 5.36 14.51 26.44
C ASN A 274 5.83 14.12 27.86
N THR A 275 7.10 13.77 28.02
CA THR A 275 7.77 13.50 29.31
C THR A 275 8.58 14.71 29.73
#